data_AF-A0A0Z8T1U7-F1
#
_entry.id   AF-A0A0Z8T1U7-F1
#
_cell.length_a   1.000
_cell.length_b   1.000
_cell.length_c   1.000
_cell.angle_alpha   90.00
_cell.angle_beta   90.00
_cell.angle_gamma   90.00
#
_symmetry.space_group_name_H-M   'P 1'
#
loop_
_entity.id
_entity.type
_entity.pdbx_description
1 polymer ?
#
loop_
_entity_poly.entity_id
_entity_poly.type
_entity_poly.pdbx_seq_one_letter_code
_entity_poly.pdbx_strand_id
1 'polypeptide(L)'
;MNIKEVSDVTGLSADTIRYYERIGLIPKIARKSSGVRDFVENDVAVLEFVRCFRSAGMSIERLIEYMGLVQAGDSTVEARIDLLKEEREVLQSRLLEI
;
A
#
# COMPACT_ATOMS: atom_id res chain seq x y z
N MET A 1 3.53 -17.03 -2.59
CA MET A 1 2.25 -17.27 -1.88
C MET A 1 1.09 -17.02 -2.83
N ASN A 2 -0.03 -17.72 -2.68
CA ASN A 2 -1.25 -17.42 -3.43
C ASN A 2 -2.10 -16.35 -2.72
N ILE A 3 -3.09 -15.78 -3.41
CA ILE A 3 -3.88 -14.67 -2.86
C ILE A 3 -4.69 -15.04 -1.61
N LYS A 4 -5.05 -16.32 -1.43
CA LYS A 4 -5.76 -16.78 -0.24
C LYS A 4 -4.83 -16.75 0.96
N GLU A 5 -3.62 -17.29 0.83
CA GLU A 5 -2.60 -17.25 1.89
C GLU A 5 -2.28 -15.80 2.29
N VAL A 6 -2.17 -14.88 1.32
CA VAL A 6 -1.93 -13.46 1.59
C VAL A 6 -3.13 -12.81 2.29
N SER A 7 -4.35 -13.19 1.91
CA SER A 7 -5.57 -12.71 2.57
C SER A 7 -5.61 -13.14 4.04
N ASP A 8 -5.23 -14.39 4.33
CA ASP A 8 -5.20 -14.94 5.69
C ASP A 8 -4.17 -14.23 6.60
N VAL A 9 -2.98 -13.90 6.08
CA VAL A 9 -1.93 -13.23 6.87
C VAL A 9 -2.14 -11.72 7.02
N THR A 10 -2.65 -11.04 5.98
CA THR A 10 -2.80 -9.57 6.00
C THR A 10 -4.16 -9.12 6.54
N GLY A 11 -5.16 -10.00 6.56
CA GLY A 11 -6.56 -9.67 6.84
C GLY A 11 -7.27 -8.87 5.74
N LEU A 12 -6.60 -8.61 4.61
CA LEU A 12 -7.22 -7.97 3.45
C LEU A 12 -7.98 -9.01 2.63
N SER A 13 -9.19 -8.69 2.17
CA SER A 13 -9.91 -9.58 1.27
C SER A 13 -9.16 -9.72 -0.07
N ALA A 14 -9.31 -10.86 -0.73
CA ALA A 14 -8.77 -11.06 -2.08
C ALA A 14 -9.23 -9.99 -3.08
N ASP A 15 -10.47 -9.48 -2.93
CA ASP A 15 -10.99 -8.41 -3.77
C ASP A 15 -10.36 -7.05 -3.47
N THR A 16 -10.06 -6.77 -2.20
CA THR A 16 -9.28 -5.58 -1.80
C THR A 16 -7.87 -5.62 -2.38
N ILE A 17 -7.20 -6.78 -2.33
CA ILE A 17 -5.86 -6.95 -2.91
C ILE A 17 -5.90 -6.73 -4.44
N ARG A 18 -6.88 -7.33 -5.13
CA ARG A 18 -7.09 -7.11 -6.58
C ARG A 18 -7.41 -5.66 -6.89
N TYR A 19 -8.18 -5.00 -6.04
CA TYR A 19 -8.53 -3.60 -6.19
C TYR A 19 -7.28 -2.72 -6.08
N TYR A 20 -6.45 -2.92 -5.06
CA TYR A 20 -5.20 -2.18 -4.87
C TYR A 20 -4.23 -2.36 -6.04
N GLU A 21 -4.09 -3.58 -6.56
CA GLU A 21 -3.27 -3.80 -7.76
C GLU A 21 -3.87 -3.09 -8.99
N ARG A 22 -5.20 -3.15 -9.17
CA ARG A 22 -5.90 -2.57 -10.33
C ARG A 22 -5.74 -1.05 -10.39
N ILE A 23 -5.75 -0.37 -9.24
CA ILE A 23 -5.60 1.09 -9.18
C ILE A 23 -4.13 1.53 -9.13
N GLY A 24 -3.18 0.58 -9.17
CA GLY A 24 -1.75 0.89 -9.12
C GLY A 24 -1.23 1.27 -7.74
N LEU A 25 -2.02 1.07 -6.69
CA LEU A 25 -1.58 1.33 -5.31
C LEU A 25 -0.48 0.36 -4.87
N ILE A 26 -0.58 -0.90 -5.31
CA ILE A 26 0.53 -1.84 -5.21
C ILE A 26 1.07 -2.16 -6.61
N PRO A 27 2.36 -2.52 -6.73
CA PRO A 27 2.92 -2.99 -7.99
C PRO A 27 2.13 -4.18 -8.55
N LYS A 28 2.24 -4.40 -9.86
CA LYS A 28 1.70 -5.62 -10.49
C LYS A 28 2.35 -6.85 -9.88
N ILE A 29 1.52 -7.79 -9.45
CA ILE A 29 1.99 -9.03 -8.84
C ILE A 29 2.39 -10.01 -9.93
N ALA A 30 3.55 -10.66 -9.75
CA ALA A 30 4.00 -11.71 -10.65
C ALA A 30 2.99 -12.84 -10.74
N ARG A 31 3.04 -13.62 -11.81
CA ARG A 31 2.15 -14.78 -12.01
C ARG A 31 2.96 -16.03 -12.26
N LYS A 32 2.51 -17.15 -11.70
CA LYS A 32 3.00 -18.48 -12.06
C LYS A 32 2.59 -18.82 -13.48
N SER A 33 3.20 -19.85 -14.06
CA SER A 33 2.81 -20.41 -15.37
C SER A 33 1.33 -20.82 -15.43
N SER A 34 0.72 -21.17 -14.29
CA SER A 34 -0.71 -21.46 -14.17
C SER A 34 -1.63 -20.22 -14.24
N GLY A 35 -1.06 -19.01 -14.33
CA GLY A 35 -1.80 -17.74 -14.38
C GLY A 35 -2.21 -17.18 -13.01
N VAL A 36 -1.96 -17.90 -11.93
CA VAL A 36 -2.24 -17.49 -10.55
C VAL A 36 -1.18 -16.48 -10.08
N ARG A 37 -1.62 -15.42 -9.37
CA ARG A 37 -0.71 -14.45 -8.73
C ARG A 37 0.21 -15.16 -7.73
N ASP A 38 1.49 -14.84 -7.80
CA ASP A 38 2.53 -15.33 -6.90
C ASP A 38 3.13 -14.16 -6.14
N PHE A 39 2.73 -14.06 -4.88
CA PHE A 39 3.17 -13.00 -3.99
C PHE A 39 4.48 -13.41 -3.32
N VAL A 40 5.47 -12.52 -3.34
CA VAL A 40 6.69 -12.65 -2.55
C VAL A 40 6.56 -11.87 -1.24
N GLU A 41 7.51 -12.06 -0.33
CA GLU A 41 7.53 -11.39 0.99
C GLU A 41 7.38 -9.86 0.88
N ASN A 42 8.06 -9.26 -0.10
CA ASN A 42 7.99 -7.83 -0.33
C ASN A 42 6.58 -7.35 -0.73
N ASP A 43 5.82 -8.15 -1.49
CA ASP A 43 4.45 -7.81 -1.86
C ASP A 43 3.54 -7.81 -0.62
N VAL A 44 3.76 -8.75 0.29
CA VAL A 44 3.03 -8.83 1.57
C VAL A 44 3.37 -7.62 2.45
N ALA A 45 4.65 -7.25 2.56
CA ALA A 45 5.08 -6.07 3.31
C ALA A 45 4.45 -4.77 2.78
N VAL A 46 4.36 -4.61 1.45
CA VAL A 46 3.67 -3.46 0.84
C VAL A 46 2.17 -3.47 1.17
N LEU A 47 1.51 -4.62 1.12
CA LEU A 47 0.09 -4.75 1.50
C LEU A 47 -0.15 -4.37 2.97
N GLU A 48 0.73 -4.79 3.87
CA GLU A 48 0.66 -4.43 5.29
C GLU A 48 0.87 -2.93 5.51
N PHE A 49 1.86 -2.34 4.82
CA PHE A 49 2.08 -0.90 4.83
C PHE A 49 0.81 -0.14 4.40
N VAL A 50 0.26 -0.49 3.23
CA VAL A 50 -0.95 0.14 2.70
C VAL A 50 -2.12 -0.02 3.67
N ARG A 51 -2.33 -1.21 4.24
CA ARG A 51 -3.38 -1.48 5.23
C ARG A 51 -3.23 -0.59 6.46
N CYS A 52 -2.01 -0.49 7.00
CA CYS A 52 -1.72 0.31 8.19
C CYS A 52 -2.07 1.78 7.96
N PHE A 53 -1.56 2.39 6.89
CA PHE A 53 -1.83 3.80 6.61
C PHE A 53 -3.29 4.08 6.25
N ARG A 54 -3.95 3.16 5.54
CA ARG A 54 -5.40 3.24 5.32
C ARG A 54 -6.17 3.24 6.63
N SER A 55 -5.78 2.40 7.59
CA SER A 55 -6.42 2.35 8.92
C SER A 55 -6.17 3.60 9.76
N ALA A 56 -5.01 4.25 9.57
CA ALA A 56 -4.69 5.53 10.19
C ALA A 56 -5.48 6.71 9.58
N GLY A 57 -6.13 6.53 8.43
CA GLY A 57 -6.96 7.55 7.79
C GLY A 57 -6.33 8.27 6.60
N MET A 58 -5.13 7.85 6.15
CA MET A 58 -4.50 8.35 4.92
C MET A 58 -5.30 7.89 3.70
N SER A 59 -5.52 8.77 2.72
CA SER A 59 -6.35 8.45 1.55
C SER A 59 -5.65 7.48 0.58
N ILE A 60 -6.42 6.84 -0.30
CA ILE A 60 -5.87 5.95 -1.33
C ILE A 60 -5.00 6.74 -2.31
N GLU A 61 -5.43 7.93 -2.67
CA GLU A 61 -4.75 8.82 -3.63
C GLU A 61 -3.36 9.18 -3.12
N ARG A 62 -3.24 9.54 -1.84
CA ARG A 62 -1.96 9.87 -1.21
C ARG A 62 -1.05 8.66 -1.09
N LEU A 63 -1.61 7.48 -0.86
CA LEU A 63 -0.83 6.26 -0.86
C LEU A 63 -0.34 5.86 -2.26
N ILE A 64 -1.14 6.08 -3.31
CA ILE A 64 -0.69 5.88 -4.69
C ILE A 64 0.50 6.81 -4.99
N GLU A 65 0.41 8.08 -4.60
CA GLU A 65 1.51 9.04 -4.75
C GLU A 65 2.77 8.58 -4.02
N TYR A 66 2.65 8.20 -2.75
CA TYR A 66 3.77 7.66 -1.97
C TYR A 66 4.40 6.44 -2.64
N MET A 67 3.59 5.48 -3.09
CA MET A 67 4.08 4.28 -3.75
C MET A 67 4.70 4.56 -5.12
N GLY A 68 4.24 5.60 -5.82
CA GLY A 68 4.88 6.12 -7.03
C GLY A 68 6.29 6.66 -6.75
N LEU A 69 6.48 7.42 -5.66
CA LEU A 69 7.80 7.85 -5.21
C LEU A 69 8.68 6.65 -4.83
N VAL A 70 8.12 5.65 -4.12
CA VAL A 70 8.84 4.41 -3.80
C VAL A 70 9.40 3.75 -5.07
N GLN A 71 8.59 3.63 -6.11
CA GLN A 71 9.00 3.03 -7.38
C GLN A 71 10.02 3.87 -8.16
N ALA A 72 10.01 5.19 -8.01
CA ALA A 72 10.98 6.08 -8.65
C ALA A 72 12.40 5.99 -8.04
N GLY A 73 12.57 5.26 -6.93
CA GLY A 73 13.88 4.97 -6.34
C GLY A 73 14.37 6.03 -5.35
N ASP A 74 15.54 5.77 -4.78
CA ASP A 74 16.01 6.42 -3.54
C ASP A 74 16.29 7.92 -3.67
N SER A 75 16.38 8.47 -4.88
CA SER A 75 16.43 9.91 -5.12
C SER A 75 15.18 10.65 -4.63
N THR A 76 14.08 9.94 -4.36
CA THR A 76 12.81 10.51 -3.89
C THR A 76 12.62 10.42 -2.37
N VAL A 77 13.60 9.95 -1.61
CA VAL A 77 13.47 9.77 -0.15
C VAL A 77 13.02 11.04 0.56
N GLU A 78 13.54 12.21 0.18
CA GLU A 78 13.13 13.49 0.76
C GLU A 78 11.65 13.79 0.50
N ALA A 79 11.20 13.65 -0.76
CA ALA A 79 9.79 13.83 -1.12
C ALA A 79 8.85 12.86 -0.39
N ARG A 80 9.28 11.60 -0.18
CA ARG A 80 8.51 10.61 0.62
C ARG A 80 8.36 11.06 2.07
N ILE A 81 9.43 11.59 2.66
CA ILE A 81 9.43 12.08 4.05
C ILE A 81 8.47 13.26 4.17
N ASP A 82 8.53 14.21 3.24
CA ASP A 82 7.69 15.41 3.28
C ASP A 82 6.21 15.06 3.11
N LEU A 83 5.88 14.16 2.18
CA LEU A 83 4.53 13.61 2.03
C LEU A 83 3.99 13.03 3.35
N LEU A 84 4.80 12.22 4.05
CA LEU A 84 4.41 11.62 5.32
C LEU A 84 4.28 12.65 6.45
N LYS A 85 5.05 13.75 6.44
CA LYS A 85 4.88 14.84 7.40
C LYS A 85 3.56 15.57 7.17
N GLU A 86 3.21 15.88 5.93
CA GLU A 86 1.95 16.51 5.57
C GLU A 86 0.76 15.65 6.03
N GLU A 87 0.78 14.35 5.74
CA GLU A 87 -0.29 13.45 6.19
C GLU A 87 -0.37 13.35 7.71
N ARG A 88 0.77 13.35 8.40
CA ARG A 88 0.77 13.38 9.86
C ARG A 88 0.06 14.62 10.40
N GLU A 89 0.30 15.80 9.82
CA GLU A 89 -0.37 17.04 10.22
C GLU A 89 -1.89 16.99 9.96
N VAL A 90 -2.30 16.42 8.82
CA VAL A 90 -3.72 16.19 8.50
C VAL A 90 -4.37 15.26 9.53
N LEU A 91 -3.72 14.15 9.86
CA LEU A 91 -4.24 13.20 10.85
C LEU A 91 -4.29 13.78 12.26
N GLN A 92 -3.28 14.55 12.66
CA GLN A 92 -3.25 15.27 13.93
C GLN A 92 -4.38 16.30 14.03
N SER A 93 -4.66 17.01 12.94
CA SER A 93 -5.73 18.02 12.92
C SER A 93 -7.10 17.37 13.17
N ARG A 94 -7.37 16.21 12.55
CA ARG A 94 -8.61 15.44 12.76
C ARG A 94 -8.77 14.94 14.20
N LEU A 95 -7.67 14.64 14.90
CA LEU A 95 -7.72 14.24 16.32
C LEU A 95 -8.10 15.40 17.23
N LEU A 96 -7.80 16.65 16.86
CA LEU A 96 -8.11 17.86 17.65
C LEU A 96 -9.54 18.38 17.41
N GLU A 97 -10.23 17.86 16.39
CA GLU A 97 -11.64 18.20 16.06
C GLU A 97 -12.66 17.34 16.82
N ILE A 98 -12.22 16.43 17.71
CA ILE A 98 -13.03 15.55 18.57
C ILE A 98 -13.01 16.06 20.01
#